data_AF-A0A6G3XPA2-F1
#
_entry.id   AF-A0A6G3XPA2-F1
#
_cell.length_a   1.000
_cell.length_b   1.000
_cell.length_c   1.000
_cell.angle_alpha   90.00
_cell.angle_beta   90.00
_cell.angle_gamma   90.00
#
_symmetry.space_group_name_H-M   'P 1'
#
loop_
_entity.id
_entity.type
_entity.pdbx_description
1 polymer ?
#
loop_
_entity_poly.entity_id
_entity_poly.type
_entity_poly.pdbx_seq_one_letter_code
_entity_poly.pdbx_strand_id
1 'polypeptide(L)'
;YGMVSAYEAIAMAQRMPFGEVARMSLMGTAERLSAGRAYEIGLVSEVTEPGGAVAAALRSATVIARYPTEAVQGTVRAVWSAKEAARTQAMSRAPALIALGNLPPERQAELFEGRGGGGEPQVR
;
A
#
# COMPACT_ATOMS: atom_id res chain seq x y z
N TYR A 1 14.64 -6.41 -6.85
CA TYR A 1 14.67 -7.86 -7.12
C TYR A 1 14.21 -8.25 -8.52
N GLY A 2 14.18 -7.33 -9.50
CA GLY A 2 13.77 -7.68 -10.86
C GLY A 2 12.30 -8.09 -11.00
N MET A 3 11.43 -7.59 -10.14
CA MET A 3 10.00 -7.86 -10.15
C MET A 3 9.20 -6.57 -10.23
N VAL A 4 8.08 -6.62 -10.94
CA VAL A 4 7.10 -5.55 -11.06
C VAL A 4 6.11 -5.64 -9.90
N SER A 5 6.00 -4.57 -9.10
CA SER A 5 4.90 -4.40 -8.17
C SER A 5 3.70 -3.80 -8.90
N ALA A 6 2.95 -4.64 -9.62
CA ALA A 6 1.79 -4.17 -10.38
C ALA A 6 0.57 -4.03 -9.48
N TYR A 7 0.17 -5.11 -8.81
CA TYR A 7 -1.05 -5.14 -8.00
C TYR A 7 -0.97 -4.18 -6.81
N GLU A 8 0.15 -4.17 -6.08
CA GLU A 8 0.30 -3.31 -4.90
C GLU A 8 0.35 -1.84 -5.31
N ALA A 9 1.10 -1.48 -6.37
CA ALA A 9 1.14 -0.11 -6.85
C ALA A 9 -0.24 0.39 -7.33
N ILE A 10 -1.00 -0.44 -8.06
CA ILE A 10 -2.37 -0.11 -8.48
C ILE A 10 -3.28 0.10 -7.26
N ALA A 11 -3.20 -0.79 -6.26
CA ALA A 11 -3.99 -0.65 -5.03
C ALA A 11 -3.63 0.62 -4.25
N MET A 12 -2.34 0.94 -4.15
CA MET A 12 -1.83 2.11 -3.44
C MET A 12 -2.18 3.42 -4.16
N ALA A 13 -2.20 3.43 -5.50
CA ALA A 13 -2.65 4.56 -6.31
C ALA A 13 -4.11 4.97 -6.04
N GLN A 14 -4.93 4.07 -5.49
CA GLN A 14 -6.29 4.38 -5.04
C GLN A 14 -6.35 4.98 -3.64
N ARG A 15 -5.23 5.03 -2.89
CA ARG A 15 -5.18 5.41 -1.47
C ARG A 15 -4.32 6.64 -1.18
N MET A 16 -3.30 6.89 -1.99
CA MET A 16 -2.34 7.98 -1.80
C MET A 16 -2.18 8.83 -3.07
N PRO A 17 -1.59 10.04 -2.97
CA PRO A 17 -1.19 10.81 -4.14
C PRO A 17 -0.30 9.98 -5.08
N PHE A 18 -0.56 10.06 -6.38
CA PHE A 18 0.12 9.24 -7.39
C PHE A 18 1.66 9.35 -7.32
N GLY A 19 2.20 10.56 -7.10
CA GLY A 19 3.64 10.77 -6.98
C GLY A 19 4.28 10.05 -5.79
N GLU A 20 3.58 9.94 -4.66
CA GLU A 20 4.06 9.21 -3.48
C GLU A 20 4.08 7.70 -3.74
N VAL A 21 3.08 7.18 -4.45
CA VAL A 21 3.04 5.77 -4.88
C VAL A 21 4.16 5.46 -5.85
N ALA A 22 4.39 6.33 -6.83
CA ALA A 22 5.48 6.16 -7.80
C ALA A 22 6.84 6.14 -7.10
N ARG A 23 7.11 7.11 -6.21
CA ARG A 23 8.36 7.15 -5.45
C ARG A 23 8.53 5.90 -4.59
N MET A 24 7.52 5.53 -3.79
CA MET A 24 7.58 4.35 -2.94
C MET A 24 7.85 3.08 -3.74
N SER A 25 7.18 2.92 -4.89
CA SER A 25 7.31 1.73 -5.74
C SER A 25 8.67 1.65 -6.44
N LEU A 26 9.22 2.79 -6.86
CA LEU A 26 10.46 2.85 -7.66
C LEU A 26 11.72 2.95 -6.81
N MET A 27 11.68 3.66 -5.67
CA MET A 27 12.77 3.67 -4.69
C MET A 27 12.91 2.31 -4.01
N GLY A 28 11.84 1.53 -3.99
CA GLY A 28 11.80 0.19 -3.45
C GLY A 28 12.27 0.19 -2.00
N THR A 29 13.45 -0.35 -1.76
CA THR A 29 13.94 -0.58 -0.39
C THR A 29 15.12 0.27 -0.01
N ALA A 30 15.51 1.20 -0.88
CA ALA A 30 16.43 2.27 -0.54
C ALA A 30 15.77 3.33 0.36
N GLU A 31 14.43 3.42 0.35
CA GLU A 31 13.65 4.36 1.15
C GLU A 31 12.63 3.64 2.01
N ARG A 32 12.39 4.13 3.22
CA ARG A 32 11.32 3.72 4.11
C ARG A 32 10.44 4.92 4.46
N LEU A 33 9.14 4.70 4.45
CA LEU A 33 8.16 5.69 4.84
C LEU A 33 7.99 5.71 6.37
N SER A 34 8.17 6.88 6.97
CA SER A 34 7.88 7.11 8.39
C SER A 34 6.37 7.15 8.66
N ALA A 35 5.98 6.93 9.92
CA ALA A 35 4.59 7.05 10.35
C ALA A 35 4.06 8.48 10.15
N GLY A 36 4.89 9.49 10.44
CA GLY A 36 4.54 10.90 10.22
C GLY A 36 4.25 11.20 8.76
N ARG A 37 5.15 10.81 7.84
CA ARG A 37 4.92 11.01 6.41
C ARG A 37 3.72 10.22 5.90
N ALA A 38 3.54 8.98 6.36
CA ALA A 38 2.36 8.16 6.02
C ALA A 38 1.04 8.85 6.40
N TYR A 39 1.02 9.56 7.53
CA TYR A 39 -0.14 10.35 7.96
C TYR A 39 -0.36 11.57 7.07
N GLU A 40 0.69 12.35 6.80
CA GLU A 40 0.63 13.55 5.96
C GLU A 40 0.10 13.28 4.55
N ILE A 41 0.46 12.13 3.96
CA ILE A 41 0.05 11.76 2.61
C ILE A 41 -1.27 10.96 2.57
N GLY A 42 -1.91 10.78 3.73
CA GLY A 42 -3.20 10.10 3.85
C GLY A 42 -3.15 8.57 3.71
N LEU A 43 -1.99 7.95 3.85
CA LEU A 43 -1.87 6.49 3.88
C LEU A 43 -2.50 5.89 5.15
N VAL A 44 -2.27 6.56 6.28
CA VAL A 44 -2.87 6.25 7.57
C VAL A 44 -3.64 7.48 8.07
N SER A 45 -4.67 7.25 8.88
CA SER A 45 -5.54 8.30 9.41
C SER A 45 -5.23 8.70 10.86
N GLU A 46 -4.30 8.00 11.53
CA GLU A 46 -3.89 8.25 12.91
C GLU A 46 -2.48 7.68 13.12
N VAL A 47 -1.67 8.35 13.94
CA VAL A 47 -0.34 7.90 14.38
C VAL A 47 -0.34 7.88 15.91
N THR A 48 0.27 6.84 16.48
CA THR A 48 0.38 6.67 17.93
C THR A 48 1.84 6.55 18.34
N GLU A 49 2.09 6.69 19.63
CA GLU A 49 3.33 6.20 20.24
C GLU A 49 3.51 4.68 19.98
N PRO A 50 4.75 4.17 19.99
CA PRO A 50 5.02 2.74 19.87
C PRO A 50 4.18 1.90 20.85
N GLY A 51 3.53 0.86 20.34
CA GLY A 51 2.62 0.00 21.11
C GLY A 51 1.18 0.51 21.23
N GLY A 52 0.88 1.75 20.85
CA GLY A 52 -0.46 2.33 20.95
C GLY A 52 -1.46 1.94 19.85
N ALA A 53 -0.97 1.39 18.73
CA ALA A 53 -1.78 1.20 17.52
C ALA A 53 -3.01 0.30 17.73
N VAL A 54 -2.88 -0.79 18.49
CA VAL A 54 -3.99 -1.72 18.75
C VAL A 54 -5.08 -1.05 19.58
N ALA A 55 -4.70 -0.31 20.62
CA ALA A 55 -5.66 0.41 21.45
C ALA A 55 -6.41 1.47 20.63
N ALA A 56 -5.71 2.20 19.74
CA ALA A 56 -6.32 3.16 18.83
C ALA A 56 -7.30 2.50 17.86
N ALA A 57 -6.91 1.41 17.23
CA ALA A 57 -7.78 0.65 16.32
C ALA A 57 -9.06 0.17 17.02
N LEU A 58 -8.95 -0.33 18.27
CA LEU A 58 -10.10 -0.80 19.04
C LEU A 58 -11.04 0.33 19.47
N ARG A 59 -10.54 1.55 19.73
CA ARG A 59 -11.40 2.72 19.98
C ARG A 59 -12.29 2.99 18.76
N SER A 60 -11.69 3.08 17.58
CA SER A 60 -12.43 3.31 16.33
C SER A 60 -13.41 2.18 16.01
N ALA A 61 -12.99 0.91 16.18
CA ALA A 61 -13.86 -0.24 15.98
C ALA A 61 -15.07 -0.23 16.93
N THR A 62 -14.86 0.13 18.20
CA THR A 62 -15.94 0.24 19.20
C THR A 62 -16.95 1.31 18.80
N VAL A 63 -16.51 2.45 18.26
CA VAL A 63 -17.42 3.49 17.75
C VAL A 63 -18.24 2.96 16.58
N ILE A 64 -17.59 2.34 15.59
CA ILE A 64 -18.26 1.80 14.39
C ILE A 64 -19.31 0.74 14.78
N ALA A 65 -18.98 -0.14 15.72
CA ALA A 65 -19.84 -1.23 16.17
C ALA A 65 -21.13 -0.77 16.87
N ARG A 66 -21.22 0.51 17.27
CA ARG A 66 -22.43 1.08 17.89
C ARG A 66 -23.49 1.52 16.87
N TYR A 67 -23.15 1.58 15.59
CA TYR A 67 -24.07 2.00 14.54
C TYR A 67 -24.89 0.82 13.98
N PRO A 68 -26.09 1.06 13.41
CA PRO A 68 -26.86 0.02 12.74
C PRO A 68 -26.05 -0.67 11.63
N THR A 69 -26.08 -2.00 11.60
CA THR A 69 -25.23 -2.82 10.72
C THR A 69 -25.46 -2.49 9.25
N GLU A 70 -26.72 -2.34 8.85
CA GLU A 70 -27.11 -2.06 7.46
C GLU A 70 -26.59 -0.70 7.00
N ALA A 71 -26.61 0.31 7.87
CA ALA A 71 -26.11 1.65 7.57
C ALA A 71 -24.59 1.67 7.40
N VAL A 72 -23.85 0.95 8.27
CA VAL A 72 -22.39 0.80 8.14
C VAL A 72 -22.04 0.09 6.83
N GLN A 73 -22.67 -1.05 6.55
CA GLN A 73 -22.40 -1.82 5.33
C GLN A 73 -22.75 -1.03 4.06
N GLY A 74 -23.89 -0.33 4.05
CA GLY A 74 -24.29 0.53 2.93
C GLY A 74 -23.28 1.64 2.67
N THR A 75 -22.79 2.29 3.73
CA THR A 75 -21.77 3.34 3.62
C THR A 75 -20.44 2.80 3.08
N VAL A 76 -19.98 1.64 3.56
CA VAL A 76 -18.76 0.98 3.05
C VAL A 76 -18.89 0.66 1.56
N ARG A 77 -20.03 0.11 1.13
CA ARG A 77 -20.29 -0.19 -0.29
C ARG A 77 -20.30 1.08 -1.14
N ALA A 78 -20.91 2.17 -0.67
CA ALA A 78 -20.93 3.44 -1.38
C ALA A 78 -19.51 4.04 -1.55
N VAL A 79 -18.67 3.97 -0.51
CA VAL A 79 -17.27 4.40 -0.59
C VAL A 79 -16.48 3.56 -1.60
N TRP A 80 -16.67 2.23 -1.60
CA TRP A 80 -16.01 1.36 -2.58
C TRP A 80 -16.47 1.59 -4.01
N SER A 81 -17.77 1.80 -4.23
CA SER A 81 -18.29 2.03 -5.58
C SER A 81 -17.67 3.25 -6.25
N ALA A 82 -17.21 4.25 -5.48
CA ALA A 82 -16.56 5.43 -6.02
C ALA A 82 -15.22 5.15 -6.74
N LYS A 83 -14.55 4.02 -6.44
CA LYS A 83 -13.23 3.68 -7.01
C LYS A 83 -13.21 2.36 -7.80
N GLU A 84 -14.27 1.56 -7.68
CA GLU A 84 -14.25 0.16 -8.12
C GLU A 84 -14.06 -0.03 -9.63
N ALA A 85 -14.66 0.82 -10.46
CA ALA A 85 -14.54 0.70 -11.92
C ALA A 85 -13.09 0.91 -12.40
N ALA A 86 -12.44 1.98 -11.95
CA ALA A 86 -11.05 2.28 -12.30
C ALA A 86 -10.10 1.22 -11.73
N ARG A 87 -10.34 0.78 -10.49
CA ARG A 87 -9.56 -0.29 -9.84
C ARG A 87 -9.64 -1.59 -10.64
N THR A 88 -10.84 -2.04 -11.00
CA THR A 88 -11.07 -3.29 -11.74
C THR A 88 -10.36 -3.27 -13.09
N GLN A 89 -10.50 -2.19 -13.85
CA GLN A 89 -9.85 -2.04 -15.16
C GLN A 89 -8.31 -2.00 -15.04
N ALA A 90 -7.76 -1.34 -14.01
CA ALA A 90 -6.31 -1.31 -13.81
C ALA A 90 -5.78 -2.70 -13.42
N MET A 91 -6.45 -3.39 -12.49
CA MET A 91 -6.06 -4.72 -12.02
C MET A 91 -6.05 -5.76 -13.14
N SER A 92 -6.96 -5.66 -14.12
CA SER A 92 -6.99 -6.59 -15.26
C SER A 92 -5.74 -6.49 -16.16
N ARG A 93 -4.98 -5.40 -16.07
CA ARG A 93 -3.74 -5.18 -16.85
C ARG A 93 -2.50 -5.67 -16.11
N ALA A 94 -2.59 -5.92 -14.80
CA ALA A 94 -1.44 -6.29 -13.97
C ALA A 94 -0.70 -7.56 -14.45
N PRO A 95 -1.37 -8.66 -14.87
CA PRO A 95 -0.67 -9.85 -15.36
C PRO A 95 0.27 -9.56 -16.54
N ALA A 96 -0.18 -8.76 -17.50
CA ALA A 96 0.62 -8.42 -18.68
C ALA A 96 1.83 -7.55 -18.30
N LEU A 97 1.66 -6.60 -17.38
CA LEU A 97 2.76 -5.77 -16.89
C LEU A 97 3.81 -6.60 -16.14
N ILE A 98 3.36 -7.56 -15.33
CA ILE A 98 4.25 -8.50 -14.62
C ILE A 98 5.01 -9.37 -15.63
N ALA A 99 4.32 -9.98 -16.59
CA ALA A 99 4.95 -10.81 -17.61
C ALA A 99 5.97 -10.03 -18.45
N LEU A 100 5.71 -8.75 -18.72
CA LEU A 100 6.61 -7.88 -19.49
C LEU A 100 7.86 -7.48 -18.70
N GLY A 101 7.74 -7.20 -17.39
CA GLY A 101 8.81 -6.58 -16.61
C GLY A 101 9.53 -7.47 -15.61
N ASN A 102 9.00 -8.65 -15.28
CA ASN A 102 9.69 -9.58 -14.38
C ASN A 102 10.90 -10.23 -15.09
N LEU A 103 12.03 -10.28 -14.39
CA LEU A 103 13.18 -11.08 -14.80
C LEU A 103 12.88 -12.58 -14.62
N PRO A 104 13.64 -13.48 -15.28
CA PRO A 104 13.58 -14.91 -14.99
C PRO A 104 13.90 -15.22 -13.51
N PRO A 105 13.35 -16.30 -12.93
CA PRO A 105 13.50 -16.63 -11.51
C PRO A 105 14.96 -16.68 -11.03
N GLU A 106 15.87 -17.18 -11.86
CA GLU A 106 17.30 -17.29 -11.53
C GLU A 106 17.92 -15.90 -11.33
N ARG A 107 17.60 -14.96 -12.23
CA ARG A 107 18.06 -13.56 -12.14
C ARG A 107 17.42 -12.82 -10.97
N GLN A 108 16.18 -13.17 -10.62
CA GLN A 108 15.56 -12.62 -9.41
C GLN A 108 16.30 -13.10 -8.16
N ALA A 109 16.60 -14.40 -8.06
CA ALA A 109 17.30 -15.00 -6.92
C ALA A 109 18.67 -14.33 -6.68
N GLU A 110 19.46 -14.13 -7.73
CA GLU A 110 20.73 -13.40 -7.64
C GLU A 110 20.57 -11.98 -7.04
N LEU A 111 19.54 -11.25 -7.49
CA LEU A 111 19.24 -9.90 -6.95
C LEU A 111 18.69 -9.94 -5.52
N PHE A 112 18.06 -11.04 -5.12
CA PHE A 112 17.60 -11.25 -3.75
C PHE A 112 18.77 -11.47 -2.79
N GLU A 113 19.68 -12.37 -3.15
CA GLU A 113 20.88 -12.68 -2.36
C GLU A 113 21.82 -11.47 -2.24
N GLY A 114 22.02 -10.74 -3.33
CA GLY A 114 22.89 -9.55 -3.36
C GLY A 114 22.39 -8.36 -2.51
N ARG A 115 21.16 -8.40 -2.00
CA ARG A 115 20.58 -7.28 -1.26
C ARG A 115 21.12 -7.12 0.16
N GLY A 116 21.70 -8.17 0.75
CA GLY A 116 22.25 -8.14 2.11
C GLY A 116 23.36 -7.11 2.34
N GLY A 117 23.96 -6.56 1.27
CA GLY A 117 25.02 -5.55 1.33
C GLY A 117 24.57 -4.09 1.16
N GLY A 118 23.28 -3.81 1.03
CA GLY A 118 22.78 -2.43 0.90
C GLY A 118 22.80 -1.69 2.24
N GLY A 119 23.32 -0.45 2.26
CA GLY A 119 23.33 0.41 3.45
C GLY A 119 21.94 0.67 4.05
N GLU A 120 21.91 1.27 5.24
CA GLU A 120 20.65 1.57 5.92
C GLU A 120 19.72 2.40 5.03
N PRO A 121 18.44 2.00 4.89
CA PRO A 121 17.51 2.72 4.04
C PRO A 121 17.20 4.10 4.63
N GLN A 122 17.07 5.09 3.77
CA GLN A 122 16.72 6.44 4.19
C GLN A 122 15.27 6.46 4.68
N VAL A 123 15.04 6.99 5.88
CA VAL A 123 13.69 7.19 6.41
C VAL A 123 13.20 8.59 6.05
N ARG A 124 12.02 8.67 5.46
CA ARG A 124 11.36 9.91 5.07
C ARG A 124 10.05 10.12 5.80
#